data_AF-A0A8J2X958-F1
#
_entry.id   AF-A0A8J2X958-F1
#
_cell.length_a   1.000
_cell.length_b   1.000
_cell.length_c   1.000
_cell.angle_alpha   90.00
_cell.angle_beta   90.00
_cell.angle_gamma   90.00
#
_symmetry.space_group_name_H-M   'P 1'
#
loop_
_entity.id
_entity.type
_entity.pdbx_description
1 polymer ?
#
loop_
_entity_poly.entity_id
_entity_poly.type
_entity_poly.pdbx_seq_one_letter_code
_entity_poly.pdbx_strand_id
1 'polypeptide(L)'
;MDSDESTSVHNVPLPENVELLTSGEFLGLLKEHCNQLQSYVTKFHPQDELKREVRQLQSRLQLFEQRFQGLQGERAATQKRLEECRILEAQYVRKWQDLRQRVMNKYSDDSLKKDLESQIHHWDDLSAQLEMEVKHSDNLDDLLKQYMQARVEYHTRREKLATWNQQGKLRI
;
A
#
# COMPACT_ATOMS: atom_id res chain seq x y z
N MET A 1 -28.72 39.26 -22.48
CA MET A 1 -28.82 40.50 -21.69
C MET A 1 -27.58 41.27 -21.99
N ASP A 2 -27.70 42.05 -23.07
CA ASP A 2 -26.67 42.92 -23.60
C ASP A 2 -26.57 44.10 -22.63
N SER A 3 -25.51 44.11 -21.84
CA SER A 3 -25.15 45.27 -21.05
C SER A 3 -24.33 46.17 -21.97
N ASP A 4 -24.96 47.27 -22.38
CA ASP A 4 -24.34 48.39 -23.08
C ASP A 4 -22.94 48.68 -22.53
N GLU A 5 -21.90 48.30 -23.29
CA GLU A 5 -20.60 48.94 -23.20
C GLU A 5 -20.79 50.37 -23.68
N SER A 6 -21.15 51.24 -22.74
CA SER A 6 -21.03 52.68 -22.89
C SER A 6 -19.56 52.98 -23.16
N THR A 7 -19.18 52.97 -24.44
CA THR A 7 -17.95 53.57 -24.95
C THR A 7 -18.05 55.06 -24.66
N SER A 8 -17.66 55.48 -23.45
CA SER A 8 -17.40 56.87 -23.19
C SER A 8 -16.29 57.27 -24.16
N VAL A 9 -16.65 58.07 -25.15
CA VAL A 9 -15.69 58.74 -26.04
C VAL A 9 -15.01 59.81 -25.19
N HIS A 10 -14.16 59.38 -24.26
CA HIS A 10 -13.26 60.27 -23.55
C HIS A 10 -12.17 60.65 -24.53
N ASN A 11 -12.26 61.88 -25.05
CA ASN A 11 -11.19 62.47 -25.81
C ASN A 11 -9.90 62.42 -24.97
N VAL A 12 -8.91 61.67 -25.44
CA VAL A 12 -7.60 61.58 -24.81
C VAL A 12 -7.00 62.98 -24.83
N PRO A 13 -6.54 63.53 -23.69
CA PRO A 13 -5.97 64.86 -23.68
C PRO A 13 -4.75 64.88 -24.58
N LEU A 14 -4.68 65.90 -25.43
CA LEU A 14 -3.59 66.10 -26.36
C LEU A 14 -2.35 66.62 -25.61
N PRO A 15 -1.13 66.42 -26.15
CA PRO A 15 0.10 66.96 -25.56
C PRO A 15 0.03 68.49 -25.39
N GLU A 16 0.69 69.04 -24.37
CA GLU A 16 0.78 70.50 -24.22
C GLU A 16 1.42 71.11 -25.49
N ASN A 17 0.83 72.21 -26.00
CA ASN A 17 1.24 72.96 -27.18
C ASN A 17 0.79 72.46 -28.57
N VAL A 18 -0.25 71.62 -28.70
CA VAL A 18 -0.78 71.22 -30.03
C VAL A 18 -1.23 72.42 -30.89
N GLU A 19 -1.67 73.49 -30.24
CA GLU A 19 -2.11 74.74 -30.89
C GLU A 19 -0.95 75.52 -31.55
N LEU A 20 0.31 75.20 -31.24
CA LEU A 20 1.50 75.83 -31.82
C LEU A 20 2.02 75.11 -33.07
N LEU A 21 1.47 73.95 -33.44
CA LEU A 21 1.93 73.22 -34.62
C LEU A 21 1.29 73.75 -35.91
N THR A 22 2.12 73.95 -36.92
CA THR A 22 1.65 74.20 -38.29
C THR A 22 1.10 72.93 -38.92
N SER A 23 0.18 73.07 -39.88
CA SER A 23 -0.50 71.94 -40.53
C SER A 23 0.45 70.92 -41.20
N GLY A 24 1.66 71.36 -41.59
CA GLY A 24 2.72 70.49 -42.10
C GLY A 24 3.36 69.59 -41.03
N GLU A 25 3.56 70.12 -39.83
CA GLU A 25 4.12 69.38 -38.69
C GLU A 25 3.09 68.40 -38.11
N PHE A 26 1.80 68.74 -38.18
CA PHE A 26 0.71 67.82 -37.82
C PHE A 26 0.68 66.58 -38.74
N LEU A 27 0.89 66.79 -40.04
CA LEU A 27 1.00 65.73 -41.03
C LEU A 27 2.27 64.88 -40.84
N GLY A 28 3.38 65.51 -40.45
CA GLY A 28 4.61 64.82 -40.04
C GLY A 28 4.41 63.98 -38.77
N LEU A 29 3.71 64.50 -37.78
CA LEU A 29 3.39 63.77 -36.55
C LEU A 29 2.55 62.52 -36.83
N LEU A 30 1.58 62.64 -37.75
CA LEU A 30 0.67 61.55 -38.13
C LEU A 30 1.33 60.46 -38.99
N LYS A 31 2.25 60.85 -39.89
CA LYS A 31 2.87 59.92 -40.85
C LYS A 31 4.23 59.38 -40.39
N GLU A 32 5.07 60.22 -39.78
CA GLU A 32 6.46 59.89 -39.44
C GLU A 32 6.63 59.54 -37.96
N HIS A 33 5.81 60.13 -37.06
CA HIS A 33 5.92 59.94 -35.61
C HIS A 33 4.73 59.19 -34.97
N CYS A 34 4.02 58.36 -35.75
CA CYS A 34 2.88 57.56 -35.27
C CYS A 34 3.25 56.65 -34.06
N ASN A 35 4.48 56.13 -34.01
CA ASN A 35 4.98 55.33 -32.87
C ASN A 35 5.05 56.13 -31.55
N GLN A 36 5.31 57.44 -31.63
CA GLN A 36 5.36 58.33 -30.47
C GLN A 36 3.94 58.65 -29.97
N LEU A 37 2.98 58.80 -30.90
CA LEU A 37 1.56 58.90 -30.58
C LEU A 37 1.03 57.62 -29.93
N GLN A 38 1.40 56.44 -30.44
CA GLN A 38 1.06 55.16 -29.79
C GLN A 38 1.66 55.05 -28.38
N SER A 39 2.92 55.46 -28.20
CA SER A 39 3.57 55.51 -26.87
C SER A 39 2.97 56.57 -25.93
N TYR A 40 2.32 57.58 -26.48
CA TYR A 40 1.60 58.59 -25.70
C TYR A 40 0.24 58.05 -25.25
N VAL A 41 -0.49 57.38 -26.13
CA VAL A 41 -1.78 56.74 -25.82
C VAL A 41 -1.63 55.65 -24.75
N THR A 42 -0.52 54.90 -24.74
CA THR A 42 -0.26 53.90 -23.69
C THR A 42 -0.09 54.48 -22.29
N LYS A 43 0.23 55.78 -22.15
CA LYS A 43 0.26 56.47 -20.83
C LYS A 43 -1.13 56.62 -20.21
N PHE A 44 -2.18 56.66 -21.03
CA PHE A 44 -3.57 56.79 -20.58
C PHE A 44 -4.23 55.44 -20.27
N HIS A 45 -3.52 54.34 -20.53
CA HIS A 45 -3.93 52.99 -20.13
C HIS A 45 -2.89 52.41 -19.15
N PRO A 46 -2.87 52.88 -17.89
CA PRO A 46 -1.90 52.41 -16.91
C PRO A 46 -2.14 50.92 -16.61
N GLN A 47 -1.29 50.06 -17.16
CA GLN A 47 -1.30 48.62 -16.91
C GLN A 47 -0.72 48.24 -15.53
N ASP A 48 -0.57 49.20 -14.62
CA ASP A 48 0.14 48.99 -13.35
C ASP A 48 -0.66 48.14 -12.36
N GLU A 49 -1.99 48.15 -12.42
CA GLU A 49 -2.84 47.20 -11.67
C GLU A 49 -2.68 45.79 -12.21
N LEU A 50 -2.82 45.60 -13.53
CA LEU A 50 -2.62 44.30 -14.17
C LEU A 50 -1.21 43.74 -13.90
N LYS A 51 -0.17 44.59 -13.97
CA LYS A 51 1.21 44.19 -13.62
C LYS A 51 1.37 43.82 -12.15
N ARG A 52 0.61 44.43 -11.24
CA ARG A 52 0.61 44.07 -9.81
C ARG A 52 -0.08 42.71 -9.60
N GLU A 53 -1.22 42.49 -10.23
CA GLU A 53 -1.93 41.20 -10.16
C GLU A 53 -1.11 40.05 -10.75
N VAL A 54 -0.48 40.26 -11.91
CA VAL A 54 0.41 39.28 -12.53
C VAL A 54 1.59 38.94 -11.61
N ARG A 55 2.20 39.94 -10.96
CA ARG A 55 3.27 39.68 -9.98
C ARG A 55 2.79 38.91 -8.76
N GLN A 56 1.58 39.18 -8.27
CA GLN A 56 0.98 38.42 -7.15
C GLN A 56 0.65 36.98 -7.54
N LEU A 57 0.17 36.76 -8.77
CA LEU A 57 -0.07 35.41 -9.30
C LEU A 57 1.23 34.64 -9.47
N GLN A 58 2.29 35.28 -9.98
CA GLN A 58 3.62 34.67 -10.09
C GLN A 58 4.18 34.27 -8.72
N SER A 59 4.05 35.12 -7.70
CA SER A 59 4.53 34.78 -6.35
C SER A 59 3.73 33.64 -5.72
N ARG A 60 2.41 33.59 -5.95
CA ARG A 60 1.57 32.46 -5.53
C ARG A 60 1.94 31.17 -6.24
N LEU A 61 2.21 31.21 -7.54
CA LEU A 61 2.67 30.05 -8.32
C LEU A 61 3.99 29.51 -7.80
N GLN A 62 4.97 30.38 -7.53
CA GLN A 62 6.24 29.99 -6.93
C GLN A 62 6.07 29.35 -5.54
N LEU A 63 5.18 29.89 -4.71
CA LEU A 63 4.84 29.29 -3.42
C LEU A 63 4.24 27.88 -3.59
N PHE A 64 3.36 27.70 -4.57
CA PHE A 64 2.79 26.39 -4.88
C PHE A 64 3.86 25.41 -5.37
N GLU A 65 4.76 25.83 -6.25
CA GLU A 65 5.87 24.99 -6.71
C GLU A 65 6.74 24.50 -5.54
N GLN A 66 7.10 25.39 -4.61
CA GLN A 66 7.86 25.02 -3.41
C GLN A 66 7.09 24.03 -2.53
N ARG A 67 5.78 24.23 -2.34
CA ARG A 67 4.94 23.30 -1.57
C ARG A 67 4.84 21.94 -2.26
N PHE A 68 4.71 21.90 -3.58
CA PHE A 68 4.67 20.64 -4.34
C PHE A 68 6.00 19.89 -4.25
N GLN A 69 7.13 20.60 -4.32
CA GLN A 69 8.45 19.98 -4.12
C GLN A 69 8.58 19.38 -2.70
N GLY A 70 8.12 20.09 -1.67
CA GLY A 70 8.07 19.57 -0.30
C GLY A 70 7.20 18.33 -0.18
N LEU A 71 5.97 18.39 -0.72
CA LEU A 71 5.02 17.28 -0.73
C LEU A 71 5.56 16.06 -1.49
N GLN A 72 6.30 16.28 -2.58
CA GLN A 72 6.92 15.21 -3.34
C GLN A 72 8.04 14.52 -2.54
N GLY A 73 8.79 15.28 -1.76
CA GLY A 73 9.77 14.73 -0.80
C GLY A 73 9.10 13.89 0.29
N GLU A 74 8.03 14.41 0.90
CA GLU A 74 7.26 13.69 1.91
C GLU A 74 6.65 12.41 1.32
N ARG A 75 6.03 12.48 0.15
CA ARG A 75 5.47 11.32 -0.56
C ARG A 75 6.54 10.25 -0.81
N ALA A 76 7.74 10.64 -1.24
CA ALA A 76 8.82 9.70 -1.47
C ALA A 76 9.26 9.02 -0.17
N ALA A 77 9.33 9.75 0.94
CA ALA A 77 9.64 9.19 2.25
C ALA A 77 8.54 8.23 2.75
N THR A 78 7.26 8.60 2.60
CA THR A 78 6.13 7.73 2.94
C THR A 78 6.12 6.46 2.08
N GLN A 79 6.44 6.58 0.79
CA GLN A 79 6.50 5.44 -0.10
C GLN A 79 7.60 4.45 0.28
N LYS A 80 8.79 4.94 0.68
CA LYS A 80 9.85 4.07 1.22
C LYS A 80 9.39 3.34 2.49
N ARG A 81 8.74 4.04 3.43
CA ARG A 81 8.18 3.41 4.63
C ARG A 81 7.12 2.36 4.31
N LEU A 82 6.28 2.61 3.31
CA LEU A 82 5.29 1.64 2.83
C LEU A 82 5.96 0.37 2.29
N GLU A 83 7.04 0.53 1.52
CA GLU A 83 7.83 -0.59 1.01
C GLU A 83 8.46 -1.41 2.14
N GLU A 84 9.02 -0.76 3.14
CA GLU A 84 9.54 -1.41 4.35
C GLU A 84 8.44 -2.19 5.10
N CYS A 85 7.25 -1.59 5.27
CA CYS A 85 6.11 -2.27 5.87
C CYS A 85 5.68 -3.51 5.07
N ARG A 86 5.68 -3.44 3.73
CA ARG A 86 5.37 -4.59 2.87
C ARG A 86 6.39 -5.71 3.03
N ILE A 87 7.67 -5.38 3.16
CA ILE A 87 8.72 -6.36 3.42
C ILE A 87 8.49 -7.03 4.78
N LEU A 88 8.19 -6.24 5.82
CA LEU A 88 7.87 -6.74 7.16
C LEU A 88 6.64 -7.65 7.16
N GLU A 89 5.59 -7.27 6.43
CA GLU A 89 4.38 -8.09 6.26
C GLU A 89 4.71 -9.44 5.61
N ALA A 90 5.51 -9.45 4.54
CA ALA A 90 5.96 -10.69 3.90
C ALA A 90 6.76 -11.58 4.87
N GLN A 91 7.65 -10.98 5.69
CA GLN A 91 8.38 -11.73 6.72
C GLN A 91 7.46 -12.28 7.81
N TYR A 92 6.48 -11.50 8.23
CA TYR A 92 5.47 -11.92 9.20
C TYR A 92 4.67 -13.10 8.68
N VAL A 93 4.13 -13.00 7.45
CA VAL A 93 3.36 -14.07 6.82
C VAL A 93 4.19 -15.34 6.71
N ARG A 94 5.47 -15.24 6.31
CA ARG A 94 6.35 -16.40 6.25
C ARG A 94 6.53 -17.06 7.62
N LYS A 95 6.87 -16.28 8.66
CA LYS A 95 7.04 -16.82 10.02
C LYS A 95 5.74 -17.44 10.55
N TRP A 96 4.61 -16.82 10.26
CA TRP A 96 3.30 -17.35 10.63
C TRP A 96 2.99 -18.65 9.89
N GLN A 97 3.29 -18.76 8.59
CA GLN A 97 3.12 -19.98 7.81
C GLN A 97 4.01 -21.10 8.35
N ASP A 98 5.28 -20.82 8.63
CA ASP A 98 6.22 -21.79 9.20
C ASP A 98 5.73 -22.30 10.57
N LEU A 99 5.28 -21.39 11.43
CA LEU A 99 4.72 -21.73 12.74
C LEU A 99 3.45 -22.57 12.57
N ARG A 100 2.51 -22.12 11.72
CA ARG A 100 1.27 -22.83 11.46
C ARG A 100 1.54 -24.22 10.91
N GLN A 101 2.50 -24.39 10.02
CA GLN A 101 2.87 -25.70 9.49
C GLN A 101 3.42 -26.61 10.59
N ARG A 102 4.27 -26.09 11.49
CA ARG A 102 4.76 -26.87 12.66
C ARG A 102 3.62 -27.27 13.59
N VAL A 103 2.72 -26.34 13.88
CA VAL A 103 1.54 -26.61 14.70
C VAL A 103 0.65 -27.65 14.01
N MET A 104 0.34 -27.47 12.73
CA MET A 104 -0.54 -28.38 12.00
C MET A 104 0.05 -29.78 11.84
N ASN A 105 1.37 -29.90 11.66
CA ASN A 105 2.00 -31.20 11.44
C ASN A 105 2.30 -31.98 12.72
N LYS A 106 2.49 -31.31 13.86
CA LYS A 106 2.90 -31.97 15.12
C LYS A 106 1.91 -31.84 16.27
N TYR A 107 1.11 -30.78 16.29
CA TYR A 107 0.31 -30.39 17.45
C TYR A 107 -1.17 -30.20 17.10
N SER A 108 -1.57 -30.34 15.84
CA SER A 108 -2.98 -30.36 15.51
C SER A 108 -3.61 -31.63 16.04
N ASP A 109 -4.87 -31.52 16.42
CA ASP A 109 -5.67 -32.65 16.88
C ASP A 109 -5.62 -33.81 15.86
N ASP A 110 -5.73 -33.48 14.57
CA ASP A 110 -5.63 -34.45 13.48
C ASP A 110 -4.25 -35.09 13.37
N SER A 111 -3.17 -34.32 13.53
CA SER A 111 -1.80 -34.87 13.49
C SER A 111 -1.52 -35.80 14.67
N LEU A 112 -2.00 -35.44 15.87
CA LEU A 112 -1.83 -36.25 17.07
C LEU A 112 -2.67 -37.53 17.01
N LYS A 113 -3.90 -37.44 16.45
CA LYS A 113 -4.73 -38.62 16.19
C LYS A 113 -4.08 -39.56 15.19
N LYS A 114 -3.56 -39.04 14.06
CA LYS A 114 -2.84 -39.83 13.07
C LYS A 114 -1.59 -40.50 13.64
N ASP A 115 -0.84 -39.79 14.48
CA ASP A 115 0.32 -40.37 15.15
C ASP A 115 -0.10 -41.49 16.11
N LEU A 116 -1.17 -41.29 16.88
CA LEU A 116 -1.73 -42.32 17.76
C LEU A 116 -2.24 -43.54 16.99
N GLU A 117 -2.90 -43.35 15.85
CA GLU A 117 -3.32 -44.41 14.93
C GLU A 117 -2.12 -45.18 14.37
N SER A 118 -1.06 -44.47 13.94
CA SER A 118 0.18 -45.11 13.48
C SER A 118 0.85 -45.92 14.57
N GLN A 119 0.86 -45.45 15.82
CA GLN A 119 1.38 -46.20 16.96
C GLN A 119 0.54 -47.45 17.23
N ILE A 120 -0.80 -47.37 17.13
CA ILE A 120 -1.68 -48.54 17.28
C ILE A 120 -1.34 -49.59 16.23
N HIS A 121 -1.19 -49.20 14.97
CA HIS A 121 -0.78 -50.13 13.91
C HIS A 121 0.60 -50.75 14.18
N HIS A 122 1.57 -49.95 14.62
CA HIS A 122 2.90 -50.47 14.98
C HIS A 122 2.85 -51.54 16.08
N TRP A 123 2.05 -51.33 17.14
CA TRP A 123 1.91 -52.32 18.21
C TRP A 123 1.12 -53.57 17.76
N ASP A 124 0.17 -53.42 16.85
CA ASP A 124 -0.55 -54.55 16.25
C ASP A 124 0.40 -55.41 15.40
N ASP A 125 1.20 -54.76 14.55
CA ASP A 125 2.22 -55.41 13.72
C ASP A 125 3.30 -56.09 14.58
N LEU A 126 3.76 -55.44 15.65
CA LEU A 126 4.71 -56.03 16.59
C LEU A 126 4.11 -57.25 17.30
N SER A 127 2.83 -57.18 17.70
CA SER A 127 2.15 -58.33 18.29
C SER A 127 2.02 -59.50 17.31
N ALA A 128 1.75 -59.22 16.04
CA ALA A 128 1.68 -60.21 14.97
C ALA A 128 3.07 -60.82 14.66
N GLN A 129 4.14 -60.01 14.69
CA GLN A 129 5.52 -60.49 14.54
C GLN A 129 5.93 -61.41 15.69
N LEU A 130 5.63 -61.01 16.93
CA LEU A 130 5.89 -61.83 18.11
C LEU A 130 5.13 -63.17 18.04
N GLU A 131 3.89 -63.19 17.54
CA GLU A 131 3.13 -64.44 17.30
C GLU A 131 3.81 -65.38 16.29
N MET A 132 4.47 -64.84 15.26
CA MET A 132 5.23 -65.64 14.30
C MET A 132 6.53 -66.19 14.90
N GLU A 133 7.18 -65.42 15.78
CA GLU A 133 8.42 -65.78 16.45
C GLU A 133 8.24 -66.84 17.55
N VAL A 134 7.00 -67.03 18.08
CA VAL A 134 6.66 -68.10 19.04
C VAL A 134 7.18 -69.47 18.60
N LYS A 135 7.15 -69.75 17.29
CA LYS A 135 7.56 -71.05 16.73
C LYS A 135 9.07 -71.32 16.78
N HIS A 136 9.88 -70.30 17.04
CA HIS A 136 11.35 -70.35 16.95
C HIS A 136 12.05 -69.92 18.25
N SER A 137 11.29 -69.67 19.33
CA SER A 137 11.83 -69.13 20.58
C SER A 137 12.11 -70.22 21.61
N ASP A 138 13.33 -70.24 22.16
CA ASP A 138 13.73 -71.09 23.28
C ASP A 138 13.26 -70.53 24.65
N ASN A 139 12.88 -69.25 24.73
CA ASN A 139 12.46 -68.57 25.96
C ASN A 139 11.00 -68.09 25.86
N LEU A 140 10.08 -69.02 26.12
CA LEU A 140 8.64 -68.80 25.99
C LEU A 140 8.10 -67.72 26.95
N ASP A 141 8.57 -67.69 28.20
CA ASP A 141 8.07 -66.77 29.23
C ASP A 141 8.39 -65.30 28.93
N ASP A 142 9.56 -65.02 28.37
CA ASP A 142 9.96 -63.66 28.02
C ASP A 142 9.21 -63.18 26.76
N LEU A 143 8.96 -64.07 25.81
CA LEU A 143 8.14 -63.77 24.64
C LEU A 143 6.68 -63.53 25.03
N LEU A 144 6.13 -64.33 25.95
CA LEU A 144 4.79 -64.11 26.53
C LEU A 144 4.67 -62.75 27.22
N LYS A 145 5.67 -62.37 28.03
CA LYS A 145 5.69 -61.05 28.68
C LYS A 145 5.70 -59.91 27.66
N GLN A 146 6.54 -60.01 26.62
CA GLN A 146 6.63 -59.00 25.57
C GLN A 146 5.33 -58.92 24.75
N TYR A 147 4.72 -60.05 24.42
CA TYR A 147 3.44 -60.10 23.72
C TYR A 147 2.31 -59.49 24.56
N MET A 148 2.21 -59.86 25.84
CA MET A 148 1.22 -59.29 26.75
C MET A 148 1.41 -57.78 26.88
N GLN A 149 2.65 -57.31 27.01
CA GLN A 149 2.95 -55.88 27.05
C GLN A 149 2.51 -55.18 25.76
N ALA A 150 2.84 -55.74 24.59
CA ALA A 150 2.43 -55.17 23.30
C ALA A 150 0.90 -55.10 23.15
N ARG A 151 0.17 -56.14 23.57
CA ARG A 151 -1.31 -56.15 23.53
C ARG A 151 -1.93 -55.16 24.52
N VAL A 152 -1.41 -55.05 25.74
CA VAL A 152 -1.87 -54.04 26.72
C VAL A 152 -1.67 -52.63 26.18
N GLU A 153 -0.50 -52.37 25.61
CA GLU A 153 -0.13 -51.09 25.01
C GLU A 153 -0.99 -50.76 23.76
N TYR A 154 -1.31 -51.75 22.94
CA TYR A 154 -2.25 -51.62 21.81
C TYR A 154 -3.65 -51.25 22.30
N HIS A 155 -4.24 -52.04 23.20
CA HIS A 155 -5.62 -51.82 23.66
C HIS A 155 -5.76 -50.51 24.42
N THR A 156 -4.79 -50.16 25.26
CA THR A 156 -4.77 -48.88 25.99
C THR A 156 -4.78 -47.68 25.03
N ARG A 157 -3.97 -47.71 23.96
CA ARG A 157 -3.97 -46.63 22.96
C ARG A 157 -5.26 -46.59 22.14
N ARG A 158 -5.82 -47.75 21.80
CA ARG A 158 -7.10 -47.87 21.07
C ARG A 158 -8.27 -47.29 21.88
N GLU A 159 -8.33 -47.56 23.18
CA GLU A 159 -9.33 -46.97 24.08
C GLU A 159 -9.15 -45.45 24.22
N LYS A 160 -7.91 -44.98 24.35
CA LYS A 160 -7.60 -43.54 24.34
C LYS A 160 -8.04 -42.86 23.05
N LEU A 161 -7.82 -43.47 21.88
CA LEU A 161 -8.29 -42.94 20.60
C LEU A 161 -9.83 -42.91 20.52
N ALA A 162 -10.49 -43.98 20.96
CA ALA A 162 -11.95 -44.08 20.97
C ALA A 162 -12.59 -42.98 21.85
N THR A 163 -12.06 -42.78 23.05
CA THR A 163 -12.50 -41.72 23.97
C THR A 163 -12.19 -40.32 23.43
N TRP A 164 -11.01 -40.10 22.85
CA TRP A 164 -10.65 -38.84 22.20
C TRP A 164 -11.62 -38.50 21.06
N ASN A 165 -11.97 -39.46 20.22
CA ASN A 165 -12.94 -39.26 19.13
C ASN A 165 -14.35 -38.92 19.63
N GLN A 166 -14.75 -39.44 20.79
CA GLN A 166 -16.02 -39.09 21.43
C GLN A 166 -15.97 -37.68 22.05
N GLN A 167 -14.88 -37.33 22.73
CA GLN A 167 -14.69 -36.00 23.32
C GLN A 167 -14.60 -34.88 22.27
N GLY A 168 -13.98 -35.15 21.12
CA GLY A 168 -13.94 -34.21 20.00
C GLY A 168 -15.33 -33.83 19.47
N LYS A 169 -16.31 -34.74 19.55
CA LYS A 169 -17.71 -34.49 19.18
C LYS A 169 -18.49 -33.68 20.22
N LEU A 170 -18.01 -33.61 21.46
CA LEU A 170 -18.65 -32.88 22.56
C LEU A 170 -18.20 -31.42 22.66
N ARG A 171 -17.09 -31.05 22.01
CA ARG A 171 -16.55 -29.68 21.99
C ARG A 171 -17.02 -28.83 20.79
N ILE A 172 -17.72 -29.45 19.83
CA ILE A 172 -18.39 -28.78 18.69
C ILE A 172 -19.81 -28.44 19.14
#